data_AF-A0A1M7ST02-F1
#
_entry.id   AF-A0A1M7ST02-F1
#
_cell.length_a   1.000
_cell.length_b   1.000
_cell.length_c   1.000
_cell.angle_alpha   90.00
_cell.angle_beta   90.00
_cell.angle_gamma   90.00
#
_symmetry.space_group_name_H-M   'P 1'
#
loop_
_entity.id
_entity.type
_entity.pdbx_description
1 polymer ?
#
loop_
_entity_poly.entity_id
_entity_poly.type
_entity_poly.pdbx_seq_one_letter_code
_entity_poly.pdbx_strand_id
1 'polypeptide(L)' 'MAEQKNVTEEKKRKTSVAEFVNQVRAETAKIVWPTREETVRTAIFVFIFMVILSLFFLAIDSAFGAAVRAAVGLLK' A
#
# COMPACT_ATOMS: atom_id res chain seq x y z
N MET A 1 -29.80 -54.64 1.38
CA MET A 1 -28.77 -53.98 2.20
C MET A 1 -27.43 -53.77 1.46
N ALA A 2 -27.42 -53.62 0.12
CA ALA A 2 -26.19 -53.50 -0.69
C ALA A 2 -26.02 -52.15 -1.42
N GLU A 3 -26.88 -51.16 -1.17
CA GLU A 3 -26.92 -49.89 -1.92
C GLU A 3 -26.28 -48.70 -1.16
N GLN A 4 -25.70 -48.91 0.02
CA GLN A 4 -25.22 -47.82 0.89
C GLN A 4 -23.70 -47.53 0.75
N LYS A 5 -23.00 -48.17 -0.18
CA LYS A 5 -21.55 -47.99 -0.35
C LYS A 5 -21.13 -47.00 -1.44
N ASN A 6 -22.08 -46.43 -2.21
CA ASN A 6 -21.77 -45.58 -3.36
C ASN A 6 -22.12 -44.08 -3.17
N VAL A 7 -22.78 -43.71 -2.07
CA VAL A 7 -23.20 -42.30 -1.83
C VAL A 7 -22.06 -41.43 -1.27
N THR A 8 -20.95 -42.02 -0.84
CA THR A 8 -19.86 -41.30 -0.16
C THR A 8 -18.79 -40.75 -1.11
N GLU A 9 -18.78 -41.14 -2.39
CA GLU A 9 -17.70 -40.81 -3.33
C GLU A 9 -17.92 -39.51 -4.13
N GLU A 10 -19.15 -38.98 -4.22
CA GLU A 10 -19.41 -37.89 -5.19
C GLU A 10 -19.17 -36.45 -4.67
N LYS A 11 -19.00 -36.25 -3.36
CA LYS A 11 -18.84 -34.89 -2.78
C LYS A 11 -17.37 -34.48 -2.60
N LYS A 12 -16.51 -34.76 -3.58
CA LYS A 12 -15.12 -34.25 -3.61
C LYS A 12 -14.77 -33.58 -4.95
N ARG A 13 -15.75 -32.96 -5.60
CA ARG A 13 -15.56 -32.11 -6.79
C ARG A 13 -15.90 -30.65 -6.51
N LYS A 14 -15.16 -30.04 -5.61
CA LYS A 14 -14.93 -28.59 -5.56
C LYS A 14 -13.48 -28.46 -5.11
N THR A 15 -12.65 -27.69 -5.81
CA THR A 15 -11.34 -27.27 -5.32
C THR A 15 -11.54 -26.89 -3.85
N SER A 16 -11.01 -27.73 -2.96
CA SER A 16 -11.28 -27.57 -1.55
C SER A 16 -10.72 -26.22 -1.13
N VAL A 17 -11.43 -25.44 -0.33
CA VAL A 17 -10.90 -24.19 0.24
C VAL A 17 -9.54 -24.45 0.91
N ALA A 18 -9.33 -25.65 1.46
CA ALA A 18 -8.05 -26.07 2.01
C ALA A 18 -6.93 -26.20 0.96
N GLU A 19 -7.24 -26.65 -0.26
CA GLU A 19 -6.29 -26.79 -1.36
C GLU A 19 -5.87 -25.42 -1.92
N PHE A 20 -6.83 -24.48 -2.00
CA PHE A 20 -6.57 -23.08 -2.36
C PHE A 20 -5.65 -22.38 -1.34
N VAL A 21 -5.85 -22.58 -0.04
CA VAL A 21 -4.96 -22.01 1.00
C VAL A 21 -3.54 -22.55 0.86
N ASN A 22 -3.38 -23.84 0.54
CA ASN A 22 -2.07 -24.44 0.29
C ASN A 22 -1.40 -23.83 -0.94
N GLN A 23 -2.16 -23.58 -2.01
CA GLN A 23 -1.66 -22.91 -3.22
C GLN A 23 -1.26 -21.45 -2.94
N VAL A 24 -2.08 -20.68 -2.22
CA VAL A 24 -1.77 -19.29 -1.83
C VAL A 24 -0.50 -19.22 -0.99
N ARG A 25 -0.32 -20.14 -0.03
CA ARG A 25 0.92 -20.22 0.76
C ARG A 25 2.15 -20.53 -0.11
N ALA A 26 2.01 -21.43 -1.09
CA ALA A 26 3.08 -21.76 -2.03
C ALA A 26 3.45 -20.58 -2.94
N GLU A 27 2.48 -19.78 -3.38
CA GLU A 27 2.73 -18.56 -4.17
C GLU A 27 3.27 -17.41 -3.30
N THR A 28 2.78 -17.25 -2.07
CA THR A 28 3.25 -16.23 -1.13
C THR A 28 4.71 -16.43 -0.75
N ALA A 29 5.19 -17.68 -0.72
CA ALA A 29 6.59 -18.00 -0.47
C ALA A 29 7.54 -17.50 -1.59
N LYS A 30 7.02 -17.20 -2.79
CA LYS A 30 7.79 -16.60 -3.89
C LYS A 30 7.95 -15.08 -3.74
N ILE A 31 7.23 -14.45 -2.80
CA ILE A 31 7.29 -13.00 -2.59
C ILE A 31 8.59 -12.68 -1.86
N VAL A 32 9.52 -12.07 -2.59
CA VAL A 32 10.76 -11.56 -2.04
C VAL A 32 10.46 -10.18 -1.45
N TRP A 33 10.30 -10.11 -0.13
CA TRP A 33 10.12 -8.83 0.54
C TRP A 33 11.45 -8.09 0.62
N PRO A 34 11.44 -6.76 0.41
CA PRO A 34 12.64 -5.95 0.51
C PRO A 34 13.24 -6.07 1.91
N THR A 35 14.56 -6.08 1.95
CA THR A 35 15.29 -6.02 3.21
C THR A 35 15.00 -4.71 3.93
N ARG A 36 15.21 -4.70 5.25
CA ARG A 36 15.05 -3.48 6.06
C ARG A 36 15.95 -2.36 5.56
N GLU A 37 17.15 -2.68 5.07
CA GLU A 37 18.10 -1.72 4.52
C GLU A 37 17.59 -1.06 3.24
N GLU A 38 17.03 -1.83 2.31
CA GLU A 38 16.44 -1.30 1.07
C GLU A 38 15.23 -0.41 1.36
N THR A 39 14.41 -0.83 2.33
CA THR A 39 13.25 -0.05 2.79
C THR A 39 13.68 1.29 3.38
N VAL A 40 14.66 1.28 4.29
CA VAL A 40 15.18 2.50 4.93
C VAL A 40 15.84 3.41 3.91
N ARG A 41 16.64 2.85 3.00
CA ARG A 41 17.28 3.63 1.92
C ARG A 41 16.22 4.34 1.07
N THR A 42 15.18 3.62 0.65
CA THR A 42 14.08 4.20 -0.13
C THR A 42 13.32 5.25 0.66
N ALA A 43 13.08 5.01 1.96
CA ALA A 43 12.43 5.97 2.84
C ALA A 43 13.24 7.27 3.00
N ILE A 44 14.57 7.19 3.11
CA ILE A 44 15.45 8.37 3.19
C ILE A 44 15.32 9.21 1.91
N PHE A 45 15.34 8.58 0.73
CA PHE A 45 15.15 9.31 -0.52
C PHE A 45 13.80 10.03 -0.55
N VAL A 46 12.70 9.34 -0.23
CA VAL A 46 11.36 9.95 -0.17
C VAL A 46 11.30 11.08 0.86
N PHE A 47 11.93 10.90 2.03
CA PHE A 47 11.98 11.91 3.08
C PHE A 47 12.67 13.19 2.61
N ILE A 48 13.80 13.06 1.91
CA ILE A 48 14.51 14.23 1.33
C ILE A 48 13.60 14.98 0.35
N PHE A 49 12.94 14.27 -0.56
CA PHE A 49 11.99 14.88 -1.49
C PHE A 49 10.83 15.58 -0.76
N MET A 50 10.29 14.96 0.28
CA MET A 50 9.23 15.54 1.12
C MET A 50 9.70 16.83 1.79
N VAL A 51 10.92 16.85 2.33
CA VAL A 51 11.50 18.03 2.98
C VAL A 51 11.65 19.17 1.97
N ILE A 52 12.20 18.90 0.79
CA ILE A 52 12.37 19.91 -0.26
C ILE A 52 11.02 20.52 -0.65
N LEU A 53 10.01 19.69 -0.93
CA LEU A 53 8.67 20.14 -1.27
C LEU A 53 8.03 20.94 -0.13
N SER A 54 8.19 20.50 1.12
CA SER A 54 7.64 21.19 2.29
C SER A 54 8.20 22.60 2.46
N LEU A 55 9.52 22.78 2.25
CA LEU A 55 10.18 24.08 2.32
C LEU A 55 9.75 24.99 1.17
N PHE A 56 9.60 24.43 -0.03
CA PHE A 56 9.11 25.16 -1.20
C PHE A 56 7.68 25.68 -0.98
N PHE A 57 6.77 24.83 -0.50
CA PHE A 57 5.40 25.26 -0.19
C PHE A 57 5.38 26.31 0.91
N LEU A 58 6.14 26.12 2.00
CA LEU A 58 6.23 27.11 3.07
C LEU A 58 6.70 28.49 2.57
N ALA A 59 7.68 28.52 1.67
CA ALA A 59 8.18 29.76 1.06
C ALA A 59 7.08 30.44 0.22
N ILE A 60 6.33 29.66 -0.57
CA ILE A 60 5.22 30.18 -1.37
C ILE A 60 4.10 30.70 -0.48
N ASP A 61 3.66 29.92 0.50
CA ASP A 61 2.57 30.30 1.40
C ASP A 61 2.89 31.60 2.15
N SER A 62 4.13 31.75 2.62
CA SER A 62 4.57 32.98 3.28
C SER A 62 4.64 34.17 2.32
N ALA A 63 5.16 33.98 1.10
CA ALA A 63 5.20 35.03 0.08
C ALA A 63 3.80 35.48 -0.35
N PHE A 64 2.89 34.54 -0.63
CA PHE A 64 1.51 34.83 -0.96
C PHE A 64 0.78 35.50 0.21
N GLY A 65 1.01 35.04 1.44
CA GLY A 65 0.46 35.68 2.63
C GLY A 65 0.89 37.13 2.78
N ALA A 66 2.17 37.45 2.52
CA ALA A 66 2.66 38.82 2.51
C ALA A 66 2.04 39.65 1.37
N ALA A 67 1.95 39.09 0.17
CA ALA A 67 1.35 39.73 -0.99
C ALA A 67 -0.13 40.09 -0.75
N VAL A 68 -0.91 39.17 -0.16
CA VAL A 68 -2.32 39.40 0.18
C VAL A 68 -2.45 40.50 1.23
N ARG A 69 -1.61 40.50 2.27
CA ARG A 69 -1.62 41.55 3.30
C ARG A 69 -1.30 42.92 2.70
N ALA A 70 -0.32 42.99 1.79
CA ALA A 70 0.01 44.23 1.09
C ALA A 70 -1.16 44.71 0.21
N ALA A 71 -1.80 43.81 -0.54
CA ALA A 71 -2.95 44.15 -1.39
C ALA A 71 -4.15 44.66 -0.59
N VAL A 72 -4.49 44.00 0.53
CA VAL A 72 -5.56 44.45 1.43
C VAL A 72 -5.21 45.76 2.13
N GLY A 73 -3.94 45.96 2.47
CA GLY A 73 -3.46 47.21 3.06
C GLY A 73 -3.53 48.40 2.10
N LEU A 74 -3.40 48.17 0.79
CA LEU A 74 -3.54 49.21 -0.25
C LEU A 74 -5.02 49.57 -0.53
N LEU A 75 -5.94 48.63 -0.28
CA LEU A 75 -7.37 48.81 -0.53
C LEU A 75 -8.12 49.47 0.65
N LYS A 76 -7.54 49.41 1.86
CA LYS A 76 -8.01 50.14 3.04
C LYS A 76 -7.48 51.56 3.05
#